data_AF-X1U0D8-F1
#
_entry.id   AF-X1U0D8-F1
#
_cell.length_a   1.000
_cell.length_b   1.000
_cell.length_c   1.000
_cell.angle_alpha   90.00
_cell.angle_beta   90.00
_cell.angle_gamma   90.00
#
_symmetry.space_group_name_H-M   'P 1'
#
loop_
_entity.id
_entity.type
_entity.pdbx_description
1 polymer ?
#
loop_
_entity_poly.entity_id
_entity_poly.type
_entity_poly.pdbx_seq_one_letter_code
_entity_poly.pdbx_strand_id
1 'polypeptide(L)'
;MGLFVYRRQPRILRVPMMFESVPAQGVCLRQLSERYGEKVVVMRLKSERDMRRIPHVLLAAIDLASDNEAQYDFICIPLHILPRILNEKFGMPVPVKYHHNEQHVCSEGVHMVFIRGRLYEILGPLCVPPLPGDFVTDSPLLEEVQRGELCPEWV
;
A
#
# COMPACT_ATOMS: atom_id res chain seq x y z
N MET A 1 8.84 -15.21 -2.62
CA MET A 1 7.84 -16.12 -2.01
C MET A 1 8.54 -17.38 -1.54
N GLY A 2 9.20 -17.32 -0.38
CA GLY A 2 9.86 -18.48 0.21
C GLY A 2 8.82 -19.40 0.84
N LEU A 3 8.49 -20.48 0.15
CA LEU A 3 7.71 -21.57 0.72
C LEU A 3 8.56 -22.28 1.78
N PHE A 4 8.05 -22.38 3.00
CA PHE A 4 8.49 -23.43 3.92
C PHE A 4 8.03 -24.77 3.34
N VAL A 5 8.89 -25.43 2.56
CA VAL A 5 8.59 -26.76 2.03
C VAL A 5 9.00 -27.80 3.07
N TYR A 6 8.09 -28.12 4.00
CA TYR A 6 8.18 -29.39 4.71
C TYR A 6 7.79 -30.50 3.73
N ARG A 7 8.73 -31.41 3.42
CA ARG A 7 8.64 -32.49 2.41
C ARG A 7 7.43 -33.45 2.51
N ARG A 8 6.49 -33.23 3.44
CA ARG A 8 5.34 -34.11 3.72
C ARG A 8 3.98 -33.40 3.75
N GLN A 9 3.86 -32.11 3.45
CA GLN A 9 2.54 -31.45 3.36
C GLN A 9 1.94 -31.61 1.94
N PRO A 10 0.83 -32.37 1.78
CA PRO A 10 0.21 -32.62 0.47
C PRO A 10 -0.60 -31.44 -0.09
N ARG A 11 -0.69 -30.33 0.65
CA ARG A 11 -1.44 -29.12 0.24
C ARG A 11 -0.61 -27.88 0.51
N ILE A 12 -0.46 -27.03 -0.50
CA ILE A 12 0.06 -25.67 -0.33
C ILE A 12 -0.99 -24.89 0.47
N LEU A 13 -0.69 -24.59 1.73
CA LEU A 13 -1.48 -23.65 2.53
C LEU A 13 -1.31 -22.25 1.93
N ARG A 14 -2.38 -21.72 1.35
CA ARG A 14 -2.43 -20.33 0.88
C ARG A 14 -2.99 -19.50 2.01
N VAL A 15 -2.14 -18.71 2.66
CA VAL A 15 -2.54 -17.78 3.72
C VAL A 15 -2.62 -16.38 3.11
N PRO A 16 -3.78 -15.71 3.21
CA PRO A 16 -3.91 -14.32 2.80
C PRO A 16 -2.99 -13.41 3.61
N MET A 17 -2.12 -12.69 2.89
CA MET A 17 -1.20 -11.74 3.48
C MET A 17 -1.56 -10.34 3.03
N MET A 18 -1.36 -9.38 3.92
CA MET A 18 -1.46 -7.95 3.66
C MET A 18 -0.07 -7.34 3.72
N PHE A 19 0.20 -6.44 2.78
CA PHE A 19 1.36 -5.58 2.81
C PHE A 19 0.95 -4.23 3.38
N GLU A 20 1.63 -3.76 4.42
CA GLU A 20 1.35 -2.48 5.06
C GLU A 20 2.62 -1.83 5.60
N SER A 21 2.56 -0.53 5.89
CA SER A 21 3.56 0.12 6.75
C SER A 21 2.87 0.56 8.03
N VAL A 22 3.36 0.12 9.19
CA VAL A 22 2.77 0.41 10.50
C VAL A 22 3.75 1.12 11.42
N PRO A 23 3.29 2.03 12.31
CA PRO A 23 4.18 2.79 13.21
C PRO A 23 5.16 1.94 14.01
N ALA A 24 4.76 0.72 14.41
CA ALA A 24 5.58 -0.14 15.25
C ALA A 24 6.74 -0.84 14.51
N GLN A 25 6.70 -0.92 13.18
CA GLN A 25 7.60 -1.80 12.42
C GLN A 25 8.11 -1.20 11.09
N GLY A 26 7.43 -0.20 10.54
CA GLY A 26 7.61 0.19 9.14
C GLY A 26 6.93 -0.79 8.20
N VAL A 27 7.50 -0.96 7.00
CA VAL A 27 6.96 -1.81 5.94
C VAL A 27 7.07 -3.28 6.31
N CYS A 28 5.97 -4.03 6.26
CA CYS A 28 5.96 -5.44 6.58
C CYS A 28 4.82 -6.21 5.88
N LEU A 29 4.89 -7.55 6.00
CA LEU A 29 3.84 -8.48 5.59
C LEU A 29 3.15 -9.05 6.84
N ARG A 30 1.83 -8.98 6.90
CA ARG A 30 1.01 -9.44 8.03
C ARG A 30 -0.15 -10.30 7.57
N GLN A 31 -0.75 -11.09 8.45
CA GLN A 31 -1.89 -11.91 8.06
C GLN A 31 -3.13 -11.02 7.89
N LEU A 32 -3.88 -11.19 6.80
CA LEU A 32 -5.08 -10.38 6.58
C LEU A 32 -6.13 -10.59 7.68
N SER A 33 -6.16 -11.77 8.29
CA SER A 33 -7.04 -12.11 9.41
C SER A 33 -6.87 -11.23 10.64
N GLU A 34 -5.71 -10.56 10.78
CA GLU A 34 -5.48 -9.57 11.85
C GLU A 34 -6.38 -8.33 11.71
N ARG A 35 -7.00 -8.11 10.54
CA ARG A 35 -7.88 -6.99 10.22
C ARG A 35 -9.36 -7.36 10.10
N TYR A 36 -9.73 -8.62 10.34
CA TYR A 36 -11.14 -9.02 10.26
C TYR A 36 -12.00 -8.25 11.28
N GLY A 37 -13.18 -7.81 10.86
CA GLY A 37 -14.05 -6.91 11.63
C GLY A 37 -13.81 -5.42 11.37
N GLU A 38 -12.74 -5.05 10.65
CA GLU A 38 -12.50 -3.66 10.27
C GLU A 38 -13.36 -3.24 9.07
N LYS A 39 -13.83 -1.99 9.07
CA LYS A 39 -14.51 -1.40 7.91
C LYS A 39 -13.50 -1.01 6.85
N VAL A 40 -13.61 -1.61 5.67
CA VAL A 40 -12.65 -1.43 4.57
C VAL A 40 -13.34 -1.12 3.25
N VAL A 41 -12.56 -0.57 2.33
CA VAL A 41 -12.87 -0.48 0.90
C VAL A 41 -11.77 -1.24 0.18
N VAL A 42 -12.16 -2.15 -0.72
CA VAL A 42 -11.23 -2.97 -1.50
C VAL A 42 -11.20 -2.46 -2.92
N MET A 43 -10.00 -2.05 -3.31
CA MET A 43 -9.71 -1.58 -4.66
C MET A 43 -8.97 -2.67 -5.44
N ARG A 44 -9.24 -2.80 -6.74
CA ARG A 44 -8.57 -3.75 -7.63
C ARG A 44 -8.15 -3.09 -8.93
N LEU A 45 -7.06 -3.58 -9.54
CA LEU A 45 -6.67 -3.17 -10.89
C LEU A 45 -7.78 -3.51 -11.88
N LYS A 46 -8.27 -2.51 -12.61
CA LYS A 46 -9.42 -2.63 -13.52
C LYS A 46 -9.10 -3.34 -14.84
N SER A 47 -7.87 -3.20 -15.34
CA SER A 47 -7.49 -3.68 -16.67
C SER A 47 -6.71 -4.99 -16.61
N GLU A 48 -7.05 -5.95 -17.48
CA GLU A 48 -6.30 -7.20 -17.59
C GLU A 48 -4.82 -6.97 -17.91
N ARG A 49 -4.52 -5.92 -18.67
CA ARG A 49 -3.14 -5.52 -19.01
C ARG A 49 -2.35 -5.18 -17.75
N ASP A 50 -2.94 -4.43 -16.83
CA ASP A 50 -2.30 -4.02 -15.58
C ASP A 50 -2.25 -5.17 -14.58
N MET A 51 -3.27 -6.04 -14.56
CA MET A 51 -3.27 -7.25 -13.75
C MET A 51 -2.08 -8.19 -14.07
N ARG A 52 -1.57 -8.19 -15.32
CA ARG A 52 -0.34 -8.92 -15.67
C ARG A 52 0.90 -8.40 -14.93
N ARG A 53 0.85 -7.22 -14.31
CA ARG A 53 1.93 -6.64 -13.49
C ARG A 53 1.89 -7.09 -12.04
N ILE A 54 0.81 -7.74 -11.56
CA ILE A 54 0.68 -8.21 -10.18
C ILE A 54 1.91 -8.98 -9.69
N PRO A 55 2.51 -9.92 -10.45
CA PRO A 55 3.72 -10.61 -10.00
C PRO A 55 4.90 -9.66 -9.69
N HIS A 56 5.05 -8.58 -10.46
CA HIS A 56 6.10 -7.57 -10.21
C HIS A 56 5.79 -6.72 -8.98
N VAL A 57 4.52 -6.36 -8.77
CA VAL A 57 4.08 -5.65 -7.55
C VAL A 57 4.34 -6.50 -6.32
N LEU A 58 4.02 -7.80 -6.37
CA LEU A 58 4.27 -8.73 -5.27
C LEU A 58 5.76 -8.90 -4.96
N LEU A 59 6.62 -8.97 -5.99
CA LEU A 59 8.07 -8.99 -5.79
C LEU A 59 8.55 -7.70 -5.14
N ALA A 60 8.12 -6.54 -5.64
CA ALA A 60 8.48 -5.25 -5.06
C ALA A 60 8.02 -5.09 -3.60
N ALA A 61 6.85 -5.64 -3.26
CA ALA A 61 6.33 -5.66 -1.88
C ALA A 61 7.18 -6.54 -0.96
N ILE A 62 7.58 -7.73 -1.42
CA ILE A 62 8.48 -8.62 -0.66
C ILE A 62 9.84 -7.96 -0.47
N ASP A 63 10.39 -7.37 -1.54
CA ASP A 63 11.70 -6.71 -1.48
C ASP A 63 11.67 -5.54 -0.49
N LEU A 64 10.64 -4.69 -0.55
CA LEU A 64 10.53 -3.55 0.37
C LEU A 64 10.25 -3.99 1.81
N ALA A 65 9.45 -5.03 2.04
CA ALA A 65 9.20 -5.58 3.38
C ALA A 65 10.40 -6.33 3.97
N SER A 66 11.42 -6.63 3.15
CA SER A 66 12.68 -7.24 3.59
C SER A 66 13.79 -6.22 3.80
N ASP A 67 13.52 -4.94 3.54
CA ASP A 67 14.47 -3.84 3.66
C ASP A 67 14.48 -3.29 5.09
N ASN A 68 15.65 -3.26 5.73
CA ASN A 68 15.81 -2.80 7.10
C ASN A 68 15.67 -1.28 7.24
N GLU A 69 15.87 -0.53 6.15
CA GLU A 69 15.74 0.93 6.13
C GLU A 69 14.30 1.39 5.84
N ALA A 70 13.42 0.48 5.42
CA ALA A 70 12.00 0.75 5.13
C ALA A 70 11.16 0.90 6.42
N GLN A 71 11.61 1.76 7.33
CA GLN A 71 10.97 2.10 8.59
C GLN A 71 9.76 3.03 8.38
N TYR A 72 8.98 3.23 9.44
CA TYR A 72 7.81 4.10 9.38
C TYR A 72 8.23 5.58 9.35
N ASP A 73 7.79 6.33 8.35
CA ASP A 73 8.12 7.76 8.24
C ASP A 73 7.20 8.62 9.13
N PHE A 74 7.61 8.81 10.38
CA PHE A 74 6.90 9.68 11.30
C PHE A 74 7.02 11.18 10.95
N ILE A 75 8.03 11.57 10.19
CA ILE A 75 8.33 12.98 9.86
C ILE A 75 7.45 13.44 8.69
N CYS A 76 7.16 12.55 7.74
CA CYS A 76 6.28 12.82 6.61
C CYS A 76 4.88 13.29 7.05
N ILE A 77 4.36 12.75 8.15
CA ILE A 77 3.04 13.12 8.67
C ILE A 77 2.93 14.63 8.98
N PRO A 78 3.69 15.19 9.94
CA PRO A 78 3.58 16.59 10.29
C PRO A 78 4.11 17.54 9.21
N LEU A 79 5.11 17.15 8.41
CA LEU A 79 5.72 18.04 7.43
C LEU A 79 5.00 18.08 6.08
N HIS A 80 4.31 17.00 5.69
CA HIS A 80 3.78 16.86 4.34
C HIS A 80 2.31 16.45 4.30
N ILE A 81 1.89 15.44 5.07
CA ILE A 81 0.49 14.96 5.08
C ILE A 81 -0.45 15.97 5.74
N LEU A 82 -0.14 16.43 6.95
CA LEU A 82 -1.00 17.40 7.64
C LEU A 82 -1.12 18.72 6.85
N PRO A 83 -0.03 19.33 6.35
CA PRO A 83 -0.15 20.51 5.51
C PRO A 83 -0.93 20.28 4.22
N ARG A 84 -0.79 19.12 3.57
CA ARG A 84 -1.60 18.76 2.40
C ARG A 84 -3.09 18.73 2.74
N ILE A 85 -3.48 18.05 3.82
CA ILE A 85 -4.88 17.98 4.26
C ILE A 85 -5.43 19.38 4.57
N LEU A 86 -4.63 20.24 5.20
CA LEU A 86 -5.03 21.63 5.47
C LEU A 86 -5.15 22.46 4.19
N ASN A 87 -4.30 22.24 3.19
CA ASN A 87 -4.41 22.86 1.88
C ASN A 87 -5.70 22.44 1.17
N GLU A 88 -6.00 21.14 1.12
CA GLU A 88 -7.19 20.59 0.46
C GLU A 88 -8.48 21.06 1.13
N LYS A 89 -8.51 21.15 2.47
CA LYS A 89 -9.71 21.54 3.21
C LYS A 89 -9.90 23.05 3.34
N PHE A 90 -8.82 23.81 3.47
CA PHE A 90 -8.86 25.22 3.87
C PHE A 90 -8.09 26.15 2.94
N GLY A 91 -7.47 25.65 1.87
CA GLY A 91 -6.67 26.45 0.93
C GLY A 91 -5.36 26.98 1.52
N MET A 92 -4.92 26.48 2.68
CA MET A 92 -3.67 26.91 3.33
C MET A 92 -2.44 26.52 2.51
N PRO A 93 -1.42 27.37 2.34
CA PRO A 93 -0.25 27.02 1.53
C PRO A 93 0.53 25.86 2.14
N VAL A 94 1.05 24.97 1.28
CA VAL A 94 1.96 23.89 1.69
C VAL A 94 3.38 24.46 1.85
N PRO A 95 3.97 24.44 3.06
CA PRO A 95 5.18 25.18 3.35
C PRO A 95 6.46 24.50 2.83
N VAL A 96 6.44 23.18 2.62
CA VAL A 96 7.62 22.39 2.25
C VAL A 96 7.31 21.48 1.07
N LYS A 97 8.22 21.45 0.10
CA LYS A 97 8.15 20.51 -1.02
C LYS A 97 8.43 19.10 -0.54
N TYR A 98 7.51 18.18 -0.84
CA TYR A 98 7.66 16.78 -0.53
C TYR A 98 8.75 16.12 -1.41
N HIS A 99 9.61 15.35 -0.75
CA HIS A 99 10.58 14.49 -1.40
C HIS A 99 10.55 13.14 -0.68
N HIS A 100 10.47 12.08 -1.47
CA HIS A 100 10.50 10.72 -0.97
C HIS A 100 11.87 10.39 -0.35
N ASN A 101 11.87 9.60 0.73
CA ASN A 101 13.07 9.08 1.40
C ASN A 101 12.92 7.56 1.60
N GLU A 102 13.88 6.87 2.20
CA GLU A 102 13.84 5.40 2.35
C GLU A 102 12.74 4.89 3.30
N GLN A 103 12.16 5.76 4.12
CA GLN A 103 11.08 5.48 5.04
C GLN A 103 9.71 5.67 4.35
N HIS A 104 8.68 5.05 4.93
CA HIS A 104 7.35 5.03 4.30
C HIS A 104 6.23 5.08 5.34
N VAL A 105 5.30 6.02 5.20
CA VAL A 105 3.95 5.84 5.74
C VAL A 105 3.18 4.79 4.92
N CYS A 106 2.02 4.36 5.42
CA CYS A 106 1.22 3.30 4.79
C CYS A 106 0.94 3.53 3.30
N SER A 107 0.47 4.72 2.92
CA SER A 107 0.17 5.09 1.54
C SER A 107 1.41 5.23 0.66
N GLU A 108 2.54 5.70 1.20
CA GLU A 108 3.82 5.78 0.48
C GLU A 108 4.36 4.40 0.14
N GLY A 109 4.31 3.46 1.10
CA GLY A 109 4.73 2.08 0.88
C GLY A 109 3.93 1.42 -0.24
N VAL A 110 2.60 1.58 -0.22
CA VAL A 110 1.71 1.07 -1.28
C VAL A 110 2.02 1.73 -2.63
N HIS A 111 2.17 3.05 -2.66
CA HIS A 111 2.49 3.77 -3.90
C HIS A 111 3.81 3.27 -4.51
N MET A 112 4.84 3.11 -3.68
CA MET A 112 6.17 2.68 -4.10
C MET A 112 6.16 1.28 -4.69
N VAL A 113 5.43 0.32 -4.11
CA VAL A 113 5.38 -1.05 -4.67
C VAL A 113 4.67 -1.10 -6.02
N PHE A 114 3.64 -0.27 -6.24
CA PHE A 114 3.01 -0.13 -7.55
C PHE A 114 3.98 0.45 -8.59
N ILE A 115 4.72 1.50 -8.24
CA ILE A 115 5.72 2.11 -9.12
C ILE A 115 6.84 1.12 -9.47
N ARG A 116 7.41 0.45 -8.47
CA ARG A 116 8.43 -0.61 -8.68
C ARG A 116 7.86 -1.77 -9.51
N GLY A 117 6.57 -2.05 -9.37
CA GLY A 117 5.79 -2.98 -10.20
C GLY A 117 5.45 -2.50 -11.62
N ARG A 118 5.94 -1.32 -12.03
CA ARG A 118 5.71 -0.68 -13.35
C ARG A 118 4.27 -0.19 -13.57
N LEU A 119 3.57 0.17 -12.50
CA LEU A 119 2.26 0.82 -12.53
C LEU A 119 2.41 2.29 -12.11
N TYR A 120 3.11 3.07 -12.95
CA TYR A 120 3.47 4.46 -12.68
C TYR A 120 2.27 5.42 -12.62
N GLU A 121 1.18 5.06 -13.28
CA GLU A 121 -0.06 5.84 -13.34
C GLU A 121 -1.03 5.50 -12.20
N ILE A 122 -0.57 4.78 -11.17
CA ILE A 122 -1.44 4.37 -10.05
C ILE A 122 -2.03 5.57 -9.32
N LEU A 123 -1.26 6.65 -9.17
CA LEU A 123 -1.66 7.92 -8.56
C LEU A 123 -0.97 9.08 -9.30
N GLY A 124 -1.31 10.31 -8.89
CA GLY A 124 -0.72 11.55 -9.39
C GLY A 124 0.79 11.71 -9.11
N PRO A 125 1.32 12.94 -9.28
CA PRO A 125 2.76 13.20 -9.27
C PRO A 125 3.49 12.70 -8.01
N LEU A 126 4.69 12.13 -8.21
CA LEU A 126 5.58 11.66 -7.14
C LEU A 126 6.02 12.73 -6.14
N CYS A 127 5.85 14.01 -6.47
CA CYS A 127 6.17 15.13 -5.59
C CYS A 127 5.02 15.52 -4.65
N VAL A 128 3.96 14.71 -4.58
CA VAL A 128 2.86 14.86 -3.62
C VAL A 128 2.80 13.61 -2.74
N PRO A 129 2.79 13.73 -1.40
CA PRO A 129 2.71 12.57 -0.52
C PRO A 129 1.34 11.91 -0.70
N PRO A 130 1.25 10.63 -1.08
CA PRO A 130 -0.05 9.98 -1.30
C PRO A 130 -0.83 9.86 0.01
N LEU A 131 -2.14 10.07 -0.02
CA LEU A 131 -3.06 9.74 1.07
C LEU A 131 -3.75 8.41 0.76
N PRO A 132 -4.19 7.65 1.78
CA PRO A 132 -4.97 6.44 1.56
C PRO A 132 -6.24 6.68 0.72
N GLY A 133 -6.87 7.84 0.88
CA GLY A 133 -8.07 8.23 0.12
C GLY A 133 -7.83 8.36 -1.38
N ASP A 134 -6.64 8.80 -1.80
CA ASP A 134 -6.33 9.04 -3.23
C ASP A 134 -6.45 7.75 -4.05
N PHE A 135 -6.12 6.60 -3.47
CA PHE A 135 -6.26 5.30 -4.15
C PHE A 135 -7.72 4.95 -4.45
N VAL A 136 -8.67 5.54 -3.71
CA VAL A 136 -10.11 5.35 -3.89
C VAL A 136 -10.67 6.38 -4.85
N THR A 137 -10.24 7.64 -4.76
CA THR A 137 -10.84 8.76 -5.48
C THR A 137 -10.15 9.12 -6.79
N ASP A 138 -8.83 9.00 -6.84
CA ASP A 138 -8.01 9.64 -7.89
C ASP A 138 -7.24 8.63 -8.74
N SER A 139 -7.14 7.36 -8.32
CA SER A 139 -6.44 6.34 -9.07
C SER A 139 -7.17 6.00 -10.37
N PRO A 140 -6.54 6.19 -11.55
CA PRO A 140 -7.16 5.81 -12.82
C PRO A 140 -7.06 4.30 -13.06
N LEU A 141 -6.24 3.56 -12.31
CA LEU A 141 -5.99 2.13 -12.54
C LEU A 141 -6.84 1.23 -11.64
N LEU A 142 -7.39 1.77 -10.56
CA LEU A 142 -8.14 1.02 -9.57
C LEU A 142 -9.65 1.22 -9.74
N GLU A 143 -10.41 0.18 -9.40
CA GLU A 143 -11.85 0.21 -9.24
C GLU A 143 -12.26 -0.39 -7.89
N GLU A 144 -13.33 0.14 -7.29
CA GLU A 144 -13.89 -0.42 -6.06
C GLU A 144 -14.59 -1.74 -6.42
N VAL A 145 -14.14 -2.84 -5.80
CA VAL A 145 -14.75 -4.16 -5.98
C VAL A 145 -15.59 -4.57 -4.78
N GLN A 146 -15.32 -4.00 -3.61
CA GLN A 146 -16.04 -4.33 -2.39
C GLN A 146 -15.90 -3.24 -1.33
N ARG A 147 -16.91 -3.10 -0.47
CA ARG A 147 -16.93 -2.20 0.68
C ARG A 147 -17.78 -2.80 1.79
N GLY A 148 -17.30 -2.72 3.02
CA GLY A 148 -17.99 -3.29 4.17
C GLY A 148 -17.04 -3.71 5.29
N GLU A 149 -17.52 -4.59 6.15
CA GLU A 149 -16.72 -5.19 7.22
C GLU A 149 -15.92 -6.38 6.67
N LEU A 150 -14.60 -6.35 6.83
CA LEU A 150 -13.71 -7.39 6.31
C LEU A 150 -13.96 -8.73 7.03
N CYS A 151 -14.22 -9.79 6.27
CA CYS A 151 -14.49 -11.11 6.82
C CYS A 151 -13.81 -12.23 6.01
N PRO A 152 -13.68 -13.46 6.57
CA PRO A 152 -12.95 -14.57 5.95
C PRO A 152 -13.44 -14.96 4.56
N GLU A 153 -14.71 -14.71 4.24
CA GLU A 153 -15.36 -15.08 2.98
C GLU A 153 -14.90 -14.22 1.79
N TRP A 154 -14.15 -13.14 2.04
CA TRP A 154 -13.68 -12.22 0.99
C TRP A 154 -12.42 -12.73 0.28
N VAL A 155 -11.83 -13.84 0.73
CA VAL A 155 -10.50 -14.30 0.29
C VAL A 155 -10.48 -15.69 -0.35
#